data_AF-A0A0R3WVC2-F1
#
_entry.id   AF-A0A0R3WVC2-F1
#
_cell.length_a   1.000
_cell.length_b   1.000
_cell.length_c   1.000
_cell.angle_alpha   90.00
_cell.angle_beta   90.00
_cell.angle_gamma   90.00
#
_symmetry.space_group_name_H-M   'P 1'
#
loop_
_entity.id
_entity.type
_entity.pdbx_description
1 polymer ?
#
loop_
_entity_poly.entity_id
_entity_poly.type
_entity_poly.pdbx_seq_one_letter_code
_entity_poly.pdbx_strand_id
1 'polypeptide(L)'
;MGNWMHGFFAFVAVGATNVGSIHVFADPDLVTNRQPSYLRHLFSARRGVKVTSNANGPTSDPVSASECGTMPIIIKMDGYEDLHFLQPIKTIKGELFGEFNFGSTIVLIFEAPAGFQFFVKRAERVRVGQALGHVVADS
;
A
#
# COMPACT_ATOMS: atom_id res chain seq x y z
N MET A 1 1.10 2.77 -4.67
CA MET A 1 0.49 3.47 -5.82
C MET A 1 0.04 2.43 -6.84
N GLY A 2 -0.95 2.73 -7.67
CA GLY A 2 -1.40 1.80 -8.70
C GLY A 2 -2.26 2.48 -9.76
N ASN A 3 -2.87 1.66 -10.61
CA ASN A 3 -3.82 2.10 -11.61
C ASN A 3 -5.17 1.46 -11.33
N TRP A 4 -6.23 2.21 -11.57
CA TRP A 4 -7.60 1.71 -11.67
C TRP A 4 -8.07 1.83 -13.13
N MET A 5 -9.31 1.42 -13.41
CA MET A 5 -9.80 1.33 -14.79
C MET A 5 -9.81 2.67 -15.56
N HIS A 6 -9.77 3.81 -14.86
CA HIS A 6 -9.75 5.15 -15.47
C HIS A 6 -8.44 5.92 -15.24
N GLY A 7 -7.35 5.23 -14.86
CA GLY A 7 -6.02 5.84 -14.76
C GLY A 7 -5.39 5.69 -13.37
N PHE A 8 -4.79 6.75 -12.86
CA PHE A 8 -4.03 6.72 -11.60
C PHE A 8 -4.94 6.49 -10.36
N PHE A 9 -4.41 5.71 -9.40
CA PHE A 9 -5.01 5.49 -8.09
C PHE A 9 -3.95 5.39 -6.98
N ALA A 10 -4.16 6.11 -5.88
CA ALA A 10 -3.40 5.99 -4.66
C ALA A 10 -4.30 5.78 -3.45
N PHE A 11 -4.01 4.72 -2.71
CA PHE A 11 -4.52 4.47 -1.37
C PHE A 11 -3.45 4.87 -0.36
N VAL A 12 -3.73 5.88 0.46
CA VAL A 12 -2.79 6.38 1.47
C VAL A 12 -3.36 6.10 2.85
N ALA A 13 -2.70 5.18 3.57
CA ALA A 13 -3.04 4.82 4.93
C ALA A 13 -2.28 5.70 5.92
N VAL A 14 -3.00 6.42 6.78
CA VAL A 14 -2.41 7.27 7.84
C VAL A 14 -2.86 6.73 9.19
N GLY A 15 -1.89 6.24 9.98
CA GLY A 15 -2.12 5.76 11.34
C GLY A 15 -1.96 6.88 12.36
N ALA A 16 -2.77 6.89 13.42
CA ALA A 16 -2.50 7.73 14.58
C ALA A 16 -1.23 7.28 15.30
N THR A 17 -0.34 8.24 15.58
CA THR A 17 0.89 8.01 16.32
C THR A 17 0.58 7.45 17.70
N ASN A 18 1.24 6.35 18.07
CA ASN A 18 1.16 5.70 19.40
C ASN A 18 -0.20 5.10 19.80
N VAL A 19 -1.19 5.03 18.90
CA VAL A 19 -2.52 4.50 19.24
C VAL A 19 -2.88 3.27 18.40
N GLY A 20 -2.55 3.25 17.12
CA GLY A 20 -2.94 2.13 16.25
C GLY A 20 -1.98 1.90 15.10
N SER A 21 -1.49 0.67 14.98
CA SER A 21 -0.70 0.21 13.84
C SER A 21 -1.58 -0.05 12.62
N ILE A 22 -0.96 0.03 11.46
CA ILE A 22 -1.50 -0.38 10.16
C ILE A 22 -0.92 -1.76 9.85
N HIS A 23 -1.78 -2.71 9.48
CA HIS A 23 -1.38 -3.99 8.91
C HIS A 23 -1.80 -4.05 7.45
N VAL A 24 -0.85 -4.34 6.56
CA VAL A 24 -1.10 -4.54 5.13
C VAL A 24 -0.87 -6.01 4.81
N PHE A 25 -1.87 -6.70 4.29
CA PHE A 25 -1.79 -8.16 4.15
C PHE A 25 -0.75 -8.60 3.12
N ALA A 26 -0.50 -7.78 2.12
CA ALA A 26 0.57 -8.01 1.13
C ALA A 26 1.98 -7.63 1.63
N ASP A 27 2.10 -6.96 2.77
CA ASP A 27 3.38 -6.63 3.43
C ASP A 27 3.25 -6.95 4.93
N PRO A 28 3.24 -8.24 5.33
CA PRO A 28 3.06 -8.65 6.72
C PRO A 28 4.20 -8.16 7.64
N ASP A 29 5.35 -7.83 7.06
CA ASP A 29 6.53 -7.29 7.75
C ASP A 29 6.45 -5.74 7.90
N LEU A 30 5.35 -5.11 7.50
CA LEU A 30 5.12 -3.69 7.71
C LEU A 30 4.90 -3.37 9.19
N VAL A 31 5.95 -2.84 9.81
CA VAL A 31 5.87 -2.28 11.17
C VAL A 31 5.71 -0.76 11.12
N THR A 32 4.54 -0.29 11.51
CA THR A 32 4.20 1.13 11.75
C THR A 32 4.28 1.47 13.24
N ASN A 33 4.17 2.76 13.62
CA ASN A 33 4.24 3.23 15.02
C ASN A 33 5.45 2.67 15.80
N ARG A 34 6.64 2.72 15.20
CA ARG A 34 7.87 2.25 15.85
C ARG A 34 8.18 3.12 17.08
N GLN A 35 8.48 2.47 18.21
CA GLN A 35 8.98 3.11 19.43
C GLN A 35 10.30 3.87 19.18
N PRO A 36 10.75 4.73 20.12
CA PRO A 36 11.92 5.60 19.93
C PRO A 36 13.17 4.86 19.45
N SER A 37 13.99 5.58 18.69
CA SER A 37 15.14 5.12 17.88
C SER A 37 16.12 4.17 18.56
N TYR A 38 16.23 4.16 19.88
CA TYR A 38 17.15 3.28 20.61
C TYR A 38 16.78 1.78 20.52
N LEU A 39 15.50 1.44 20.36
CA LEU A 39 15.06 0.03 20.24
C LEU A 39 14.99 -0.47 18.79
N ARG A 40 15.34 0.38 17.80
CA ARG A 40 15.20 0.09 16.37
C ARG A 40 15.94 -1.18 15.95
N HIS A 41 17.09 -1.46 16.55
CA HIS A 41 17.93 -2.62 16.22
C HIS A 41 17.30 -3.98 16.59
N LEU A 42 16.37 -4.00 17.54
CA LEU A 42 15.72 -5.25 17.99
C LEU A 42 14.62 -5.74 17.03
N PHE A 43 14.11 -4.85 16.16
CA PHE A 43 12.99 -5.13 15.25
C PHE A 43 13.35 -5.03 13.76
N SER A 44 14.64 -4.92 13.44
CA SER A 44 15.08 -4.62 12.07
C SER A 44 15.67 -5.83 11.36
N ALA A 45 14.81 -6.75 10.93
CA ALA A 45 15.10 -7.60 9.77
C ALA A 45 13.77 -8.08 9.18
N ARG A 46 13.24 -7.36 8.17
CA ARG A 46 12.17 -7.89 7.33
C ARG A 46 12.70 -9.16 6.66
N ARG A 47 12.08 -10.31 6.92
CA ARG A 47 12.58 -11.60 6.43
C ARG A 47 12.09 -11.77 4.99
N GLY A 48 13.00 -12.07 4.07
CA GLY A 48 12.65 -12.35 2.67
C GLY A 48 12.58 -11.13 1.75
N VAL A 49 13.13 -9.96 2.13
CA VAL A 49 13.20 -8.78 1.26
C VAL A 49 14.63 -8.52 0.80
N LYS A 50 14.83 -8.31 -0.51
CA LYS A 50 16.12 -7.82 -1.05
C LYS A 50 16.18 -6.29 -0.87
N VAL A 51 17.24 -5.82 -0.20
CA VAL A 51 17.50 -4.39 0.02
C VAL A 51 18.57 -3.95 -0.97
N THR A 52 18.24 -2.96 -1.80
CA THR A 52 19.22 -2.29 -2.66
C THR A 52 19.47 -0.88 -2.10
N SER A 53 20.62 -0.69 -1.47
CA SER A 53 21.16 0.65 -1.20
C SER A 53 21.91 1.11 -2.44
N ASN A 54 21.70 2.35 -2.89
CA ASN A 54 22.44 2.90 -4.02
C ASN A 54 23.96 2.86 -3.75
N ALA A 55 24.65 1.87 -4.32
CA ALA A 55 26.03 1.91 -4.78
C ALA A 55 26.30 0.66 -5.62
N ASN A 56 26.32 0.82 -6.94
CA ASN A 56 26.78 -0.11 -7.99
C ASN A 56 26.05 -1.48 -8.06
N GLY A 57 25.26 -1.64 -9.12
CA GLY A 57 24.39 -2.79 -9.35
C GLY A 57 25.14 -4.13 -9.43
N PRO A 58 24.48 -5.26 -9.10
CA PRO A 58 25.02 -6.58 -9.39
C PRO A 58 24.43 -7.12 -10.70
N THR A 59 25.32 -7.38 -11.64
CA THR A 59 25.17 -8.40 -12.68
C THR A 59 25.14 -9.78 -12.03
N SER A 60 24.01 -10.47 -12.07
CA SER A 60 23.97 -11.94 -12.19
C SER A 60 22.52 -12.42 -12.33
N ASP A 61 22.33 -13.29 -13.32
CA ASP A 61 21.08 -13.85 -13.79
C ASP A 61 20.27 -14.57 -12.68
N PRO A 62 18.92 -14.51 -12.70
CA PRO A 62 18.12 -15.32 -11.80
C PRO A 62 17.84 -16.69 -12.42
N VAL A 63 18.63 -17.68 -12.04
CA VAL A 63 18.28 -19.09 -12.17
C VAL A 63 17.15 -19.42 -11.18
N SER A 64 16.05 -19.90 -11.75
CA SER A 64 15.08 -20.88 -11.24
C SER A 64 14.80 -20.91 -9.72
N ALA A 65 13.68 -20.30 -9.31
CA ALA A 65 12.97 -20.73 -8.10
C ALA A 65 11.45 -20.70 -8.36
N SER A 66 10.81 -21.75 -7.85
CA SER A 66 9.42 -22.20 -7.97
C SER A 66 8.34 -21.13 -7.79
N GLU A 67 7.14 -21.44 -8.30
CA GLU A 67 5.85 -20.81 -7.97
C GLU A 67 5.62 -20.73 -6.45
N CYS A 68 6.19 -19.71 -5.81
CA CYS A 68 5.89 -19.30 -4.46
C CYS A 68 6.31 -17.82 -4.37
N GLY A 69 5.33 -16.92 -4.48
CA GLY A 69 5.42 -15.48 -4.25
C GLY A 69 6.76 -14.81 -4.57
N THR A 70 6.85 -14.13 -5.72
CA THR A 70 8.01 -13.30 -6.04
C THR A 70 8.26 -12.27 -4.91
N MET A 71 9.39 -12.39 -4.22
CA MET A 71 9.73 -11.54 -3.08
C MET A 71 9.79 -10.06 -3.48
N PRO A 72 9.21 -9.12 -2.71
CA PRO A 72 9.30 -7.70 -3.01
C PRO A 72 10.71 -7.15 -2.74
N ILE A 73 11.02 -6.00 -3.35
CA ILE A 73 12.30 -5.30 -3.21
C ILE A 73 12.07 -4.03 -2.39
N ILE A 74 12.93 -3.76 -1.40
CA ILE A 74 12.94 -2.45 -0.72
C ILE A 74 13.98 -1.56 -1.34
N ILE A 75 13.52 -0.40 -1.79
CA ILE A 75 14.36 0.71 -2.23
C ILE A 75 14.34 1.75 -1.11
N LYS A 76 15.50 2.00 -0.51
CA LYS A 76 15.64 3.00 0.55
C LYS A 76 15.94 4.36 -0.06
N MET A 77 15.09 5.33 0.23
CA MET A 77 15.23 6.71 -0.20
C MET A 77 15.46 7.62 1.01
N ASP A 78 15.79 8.88 0.75
CA ASP A 78 15.92 9.89 1.79
C ASP A 78 14.55 10.18 2.41
N GLY A 79 14.29 9.57 3.57
CA GLY A 79 13.09 9.80 4.36
C GLY A 79 11.94 8.80 4.15
N TYR A 80 12.04 7.86 3.20
CA TYR A 80 11.03 6.80 3.03
C TYR A 80 11.62 5.49 2.48
N GLU A 81 10.90 4.40 2.70
CA GLU A 81 11.20 3.09 2.14
C GLU A 81 10.11 2.76 1.10
N ASP A 82 10.50 2.45 -0.13
CA ASP A 82 9.58 2.01 -1.18
C ASP A 82 9.64 0.49 -1.31
N LEU A 83 8.49 -0.16 -1.15
CA LEU A 83 8.36 -1.60 -1.33
C LEU A 83 7.80 -1.88 -2.72
N HIS A 84 8.70 -2.30 -3.61
CA HIS A 84 8.37 -2.59 -4.99
C HIS A 84 8.06 -4.07 -5.20
N PHE A 85 6.83 -4.37 -5.57
CA PHE A 85 6.39 -5.72 -5.94
C PHE A 85 6.72 -5.97 -7.42
N LEU A 86 7.45 -7.06 -7.69
CA LEU A 86 7.81 -7.44 -9.07
C LEU A 86 6.58 -7.87 -9.90
N GLN A 87 5.52 -8.32 -9.24
CA GLN A 87 4.23 -8.59 -9.85
C GLN A 87 3.15 -7.72 -9.19
N PRO A 88 2.21 -7.14 -9.96
CA PRO A 88 1.13 -6.35 -9.38
C PRO A 88 0.29 -7.17 -8.41
N ILE A 89 -0.02 -6.61 -7.24
CA ILE A 89 -0.99 -7.19 -6.31
C ILE A 89 -2.38 -6.98 -6.92
N LYS A 90 -3.02 -8.07 -7.33
CA LYS A 90 -4.40 -8.04 -7.83
C LYS A 90 -5.35 -8.05 -6.64
N THR A 91 -6.34 -7.18 -6.67
CA THR A 91 -7.42 -7.13 -5.67
C THR A 91 -8.77 -7.03 -6.39
N ILE A 92 -9.82 -7.60 -5.81
CA ILE A 92 -11.21 -7.44 -6.28
C ILE A 92 -11.97 -6.43 -5.42
N LYS A 93 -13.07 -5.89 -5.97
CA LYS A 93 -13.92 -4.96 -5.21
C LYS A 93 -14.44 -5.62 -3.94
N GLY A 94 -14.19 -4.96 -2.80
CA GLY A 94 -14.63 -5.44 -1.48
C GLY A 94 -13.66 -6.40 -0.80
N GLU A 95 -12.56 -6.78 -1.47
CA GLU A 95 -11.48 -7.54 -0.85
C GLU A 95 -10.76 -6.69 0.20
N LEU A 96 -10.43 -7.31 1.33
CA LEU A 96 -9.67 -6.66 2.38
C LEU A 96 -8.20 -6.54 1.97
N PHE A 97 -7.69 -5.32 1.96
CA PHE A 97 -6.29 -5.02 1.65
C PHE A 97 -5.40 -4.93 2.91
N GLY A 98 -6.03 -4.61 4.03
CA GLY A 98 -5.37 -4.39 5.31
C GLY A 98 -6.34 -3.86 6.34
N GLU A 99 -5.83 -3.60 7.54
CA GLU A 99 -6.61 -3.15 8.68
C GLU A 99 -5.89 -2.04 9.47
N PHE A 100 -6.70 -1.30 10.22
CA PHE A 100 -6.23 -0.30 11.18
C PHE A 100 -6.68 -0.72 12.56
N ASN A 101 -5.76 -0.74 13.52
CA ASN A 101 -6.12 -1.13 14.89
C ASN A 101 -6.95 -0.06 15.62
N PHE A 102 -6.59 1.24 15.48
CA PHE A 102 -7.36 2.34 16.09
C PHE A 102 -6.99 3.71 15.51
N GLY A 103 -7.98 4.60 15.36
CA GLY A 103 -7.76 6.02 15.03
C GLY A 103 -6.97 6.24 13.76
N SER A 104 -7.55 5.95 12.61
CA SER A 104 -6.87 6.06 11.32
C SER A 104 -7.61 6.95 10.33
N THR A 105 -6.87 7.40 9.34
CA THR A 105 -7.41 8.11 8.18
C THR A 105 -6.94 7.41 6.92
N ILE A 106 -7.87 7.21 5.99
CA ILE A 106 -7.52 6.87 4.61
C ILE A 106 -7.67 8.11 3.74
N VAL A 107 -6.71 8.33 2.87
CA VAL A 107 -6.81 9.31 1.78
C VAL A 107 -6.80 8.54 0.47
N LEU A 108 -7.83 8.77 -0.35
CA LEU A 108 -7.94 8.21 -1.69
C LEU A 108 -7.66 9.32 -2.69
N ILE A 109 -6.71 9.10 -3.59
CA ILE A 109 -6.42 10.00 -4.71
C ILE A 109 -6.61 9.18 -5.97
N PHE A 110 -7.47 9.63 -6.88
CA PHE A 110 -7.73 8.91 -8.13
C PHE A 110 -8.09 9.87 -9.25
N GLU A 111 -7.76 9.48 -10.48
CA GLU A 111 -8.18 10.21 -11.67
C GLU A 111 -9.64 9.93 -11.97
N ALA A 112 -10.52 10.92 -11.73
CA ALA A 112 -11.94 10.79 -12.02
C ALA A 112 -12.20 11.00 -13.53
N PRO A 113 -12.87 10.06 -14.23
CA PRO A 113 -13.25 10.25 -15.62
C PRO A 113 -14.32 11.35 -15.75
N ALA A 114 -14.52 11.84 -16.98
CA ALA A 114 -15.64 12.72 -17.30
C ALA A 114 -16.97 12.08 -16.86
N GLY A 115 -17.84 12.84 -16.20
CA GLY A 115 -19.13 12.34 -15.71
C GLY A 115 -19.09 11.58 -14.37
N PHE A 116 -17.95 11.54 -13.66
CA PHE A 116 -17.90 10.95 -12.32
C PHE A 116 -18.71 11.78 -11.30
N GLN A 117 -19.59 11.11 -10.56
CA GLN A 117 -20.41 11.72 -9.50
C GLN A 117 -20.34 10.91 -8.20
N PHE A 118 -20.10 11.61 -7.08
CA PHE A 118 -20.12 11.00 -5.75
C PHE A 118 -21.56 10.71 -5.32
N PHE A 119 -21.76 9.53 -4.73
CA PHE A 119 -22.97 9.22 -3.95
C PHE A 119 -22.90 9.81 -2.54
N VAL A 120 -21.69 9.88 -2.00
CA VAL A 120 -21.42 10.26 -0.61
C VAL A 120 -21.28 11.77 -0.46
N LYS A 121 -21.73 12.29 0.69
CA LYS A 121 -21.60 13.70 1.07
C LYS A 121 -20.57 13.88 2.17
N ARG A 122 -20.14 15.13 2.39
CA ARG A 122 -19.25 15.48 3.50
C ARG A 122 -19.85 15.01 4.83
N ALA A 123 -19.00 14.43 5.68
CA ALA A 123 -19.34 13.89 7.00
C ALA A 123 -20.28 12.66 6.99
N GLU A 124 -20.58 12.09 5.82
CA GLU A 124 -21.35 10.87 5.72
C GLU A 124 -20.53 9.65 6.16
N ARG A 125 -21.16 8.74 6.91
CA ARG A 125 -20.54 7.47 7.32
C ARG A 125 -20.66 6.47 6.18
N VAL A 126 -19.53 5.98 5.69
CA VAL A 126 -19.46 4.96 4.63
C VAL A 126 -19.29 3.56 5.22
N ARG A 127 -19.88 2.56 4.56
CA ARG A 127 -19.73 1.13 4.92
C ARG A 127 -18.71 0.44 4.03
N VAL A 128 -18.12 -0.65 4.51
CA VAL A 128 -17.26 -1.51 3.69
C VAL A 128 -18.04 -2.02 2.49
N GLY A 129 -17.44 -1.92 1.29
CA GLY A 129 -18.07 -2.30 0.03
C GLY A 129 -19.07 -1.29 -0.55
N GLN A 130 -19.42 -0.23 0.18
CA GLN A 130 -20.27 0.85 -0.33
C GLN A 130 -19.57 1.57 -1.47
N ALA A 131 -20.29 1.80 -2.57
CA ALA A 131 -19.79 2.61 -3.68
C ALA A 131 -19.69 4.08 -3.26
N LEU A 132 -18.57 4.73 -3.58
CA LEU A 132 -18.37 6.16 -3.31
C LEU A 132 -18.97 7.05 -4.40
N GLY A 133 -19.12 6.52 -5.62
CA GLY A 133 -19.65 7.24 -6.77
C GLY A 133 -19.87 6.32 -7.95
N HIS A 134 -20.23 6.93 -9.07
CA HIS A 134 -20.41 6.26 -10.37
C HIS A 134 -19.96 7.18 -11.50
N VAL A 135 -19.81 6.60 -12.68
CA VAL A 135 -19.55 7.32 -13.93
C VAL A 135 -20.85 7.31 -14.73
N VAL A 136 -21.36 8.49 -15.07
CA VAL A 136 -22.48 8.60 -16.00
C VAL A 136 -21.92 8.39 -17.41
N ALA A 137 -22.42 7.40 -18.14
CA ALA A 137 -22.07 7.23 -19.55
C ALA A 137 -22.68 8.39 -20.35
N ASP A 138 -21.89 8.99 -21.24
CA ASP A 138 -22.41 9.96 -22.20
C ASP A 138 -23.46 9.25 -23.07
N SER A 139 -24.69 9.79 -23.07
CA SER A 139 -25.84 9.26 -23.82
C SER A 139 -25.83 9.74 -25.27
#